data_AF-A0A2N8TTL3-F1
#
_entry.id   AF-A0A2N8TTL3-F1
#
_cell.length_a   1.000
_cell.length_b   1.000
_cell.length_c   1.000
_cell.angle_alpha   90.00
_cell.angle_beta   90.00
_cell.angle_gamma   90.00
#
_symmetry.space_group_name_H-M   'P 1'
#
loop_
_entity.id
_entity.type
_entity.pdbx_description
1 polymer ?
#
loop_
_entity_poly.entity_id
_entity_poly.type
_entity_poly.pdbx_seq_one_letter_code
_entity_poly.pdbx_strand_id
1 'polypeptide(L)'
;MPRNIKADHGAVYRAVITWTEIPEKGGTPHTEYEGPYGEPGAAQGRVTFWENYLRDDDTGETRASGHVEEGTITWQPYTPPVKKRAKKGGPA
;
A
#
# COMPACT_ATOMS: atom_id res chain seq x y z
N MET A 1 -5.58 -15.58 -6.32
CA MET A 1 -5.74 -16.01 -4.93
C MET A 1 -6.74 -15.10 -4.24
N PRO A 2 -7.73 -15.61 -3.49
CA PRO A 2 -8.64 -14.78 -2.72
C PRO A 2 -7.85 -13.93 -1.72
N ARG A 3 -8.16 -12.63 -1.62
CA ARG A 3 -7.50 -11.73 -0.67
C ARG A 3 -8.12 -12.01 0.70
N ASN A 4 -7.35 -12.56 1.63
CA ASN A 4 -7.77 -12.76 3.04
C ASN A 4 -7.86 -11.40 3.75
N ILE A 5 -8.86 -10.60 3.38
CA ILE A 5 -9.15 -9.30 3.99
C ILE A 5 -9.89 -9.59 5.31
N LYS A 6 -9.30 -9.21 6.44
CA LYS A 6 -9.87 -9.42 7.76
C LYS A 6 -10.92 -8.35 8.05
N ALA A 7 -12.15 -8.77 8.33
CA ALA A 7 -13.27 -7.91 8.69
C ALA A 7 -13.51 -7.82 10.22
N ASP A 8 -13.00 -8.78 10.99
CA ASP A 8 -13.24 -8.90 12.43
C ASP A 8 -12.16 -8.23 13.30
N HIS A 9 -12.57 -7.87 14.53
CA HIS A 9 -11.71 -7.31 15.56
C HIS A 9 -10.51 -8.23 15.88
N GLY A 10 -9.31 -7.65 15.86
CA GLY A 10 -8.05 -8.32 16.18
C GLY A 10 -6.86 -7.63 15.52
N ALA A 11 -5.66 -8.19 15.68
CA ALA A 11 -4.47 -7.69 15.01
C ALA A 11 -4.64 -7.68 13.49
N VAL A 12 -4.26 -6.59 12.85
CA VAL A 12 -4.11 -6.47 11.40
C VAL A 12 -2.67 -6.16 11.07
N TYR A 13 -2.27 -6.56 9.88
CA TYR A 13 -0.89 -6.42 9.43
C TYR A 13 -0.86 -5.61 8.14
N ARG A 14 0.11 -4.72 7.97
CA ARG A 14 0.37 -4.08 6.67
C ARG A 14 1.82 -4.26 6.27
N ALA A 15 2.06 -4.40 4.98
CA ALA A 15 3.40 -4.30 4.43
C ALA A 15 3.71 -2.82 4.17
N VAL A 16 4.88 -2.38 4.63
CA VAL A 16 5.43 -1.06 4.33
C VAL A 16 6.64 -1.29 3.44
N ILE A 17 6.58 -0.78 2.21
CA ILE A 17 7.62 -0.99 1.20
C ILE A 17 8.19 0.38 0.82
N THR A 18 9.50 0.50 0.85
CA THR A 18 10.23 1.68 0.39
C THR A 18 11.13 1.31 -0.78
N TRP A 19 11.17 2.16 -1.81
CA TRP A 19 12.12 2.03 -2.92
C TRP A 19 12.43 3.37 -3.54
N THR A 20 13.49 3.42 -4.34
CA THR A 20 13.85 4.58 -5.16
C THR A 20 13.83 4.16 -6.63
N GLU A 21 13.07 4.88 -7.47
CA GLU A 21 12.82 4.49 -8.87
C GLU A 21 14.08 4.42 -9.72
N ILE A 22 15.09 5.28 -9.49
CA ILE A 22 16.41 5.23 -10.14
C ILE A 22 17.46 5.84 -9.18
N PRO A 23 18.04 5.06 -8.25
CA PRO A 23 18.94 5.60 -7.22
C PRO A 23 20.12 6.40 -7.81
N GLU A 24 20.75 5.87 -8.86
CA GLU A 24 21.93 6.47 -9.51
C GLU A 24 21.65 7.80 -10.22
N LYS A 25 20.38 8.08 -10.53
CA LYS A 25 19.95 9.33 -11.19
C LYS A 25 19.25 10.29 -10.24
N GLY A 26 19.36 10.06 -8.92
CA GLY A 26 18.68 10.88 -7.92
C GLY A 26 17.15 10.70 -7.93
N GLY A 27 16.69 9.47 -8.17
CA GLY A 27 15.26 9.15 -8.21
C GLY A 27 14.53 9.51 -6.92
N THR A 28 13.21 9.65 -7.03
CA THR A 28 12.35 9.98 -5.89
C THR A 28 12.18 8.75 -4.99
N PRO A 29 12.24 8.91 -3.65
CA PRO A 29 11.87 7.85 -2.73
C PRO A 29 10.35 7.67 -2.71
N HIS A 30 9.90 6.43 -2.76
CA HIS A 30 8.50 6.04 -2.68
C HIS A 30 8.25 5.19 -1.44
N THR A 31 7.05 5.28 -0.90
CA THR A 31 6.56 4.37 0.13
C THR A 31 5.18 3.88 -0.23
N GLU A 32 5.03 2.57 -0.35
CA GLU A 32 3.75 1.89 -0.55
C GLU A 32 3.31 1.23 0.76
N TYR A 33 2.02 1.35 1.05
CA TYR A 33 1.38 0.68 2.17
C TYR A 33 0.35 -0.31 1.65
N GLU A 34 0.58 -1.60 1.87
CA GLU A 34 -0.36 -2.63 1.46
C GLU A 34 -1.00 -3.33 2.65
N GLY A 35 -2.32 -3.47 2.61
CA GLY A 35 -3.12 -4.05 3.68
C GLY A 35 -4.43 -3.29 3.91
N PRO A 36 -5.12 -3.52 5.04
CA PRO A 36 -4.75 -4.44 6.12
C PRO A 36 -4.95 -5.92 5.75
N TYR A 37 -4.02 -6.76 6.18
CA TYR A 37 -4.05 -8.22 6.09
C TYR A 37 -4.46 -8.84 7.42
N GLY A 38 -5.14 -9.99 7.35
CA GLY A 38 -5.54 -10.73 8.54
C GLY A 38 -4.42 -11.52 9.24
N GLU A 39 -3.33 -11.78 8.51
CA GLU A 39 -2.21 -12.62 8.95
C GLU A 39 -0.88 -11.95 8.62
N PRO A 40 0.16 -12.09 9.47
CA PRO A 40 1.46 -11.49 9.22
C PRO A 40 2.15 -12.08 7.99
N GLY A 41 1.93 -13.39 7.72
CA GLY A 41 2.50 -14.07 6.55
C GLY A 41 2.02 -13.48 5.22
N ALA A 42 0.77 -13.02 5.15
CA ALA A 42 0.24 -12.36 3.95
C ALA A 42 0.93 -11.00 3.70
N ALA A 43 1.18 -10.23 4.76
CA ALA A 43 1.94 -8.98 4.67
C ALA A 43 3.41 -9.25 4.27
N GLN A 44 4.05 -10.24 4.90
CA GLN A 44 5.43 -10.63 4.56
C GLN A 44 5.57 -11.09 3.10
N GLY A 45 4.56 -11.80 2.58
CA GLY A 45 4.51 -12.19 1.18
C GLY A 45 4.53 -11.01 0.22
N ARG A 46 3.96 -9.86 0.61
CA ARG A 46 4.00 -8.62 -0.21
C ARG A 46 5.33 -7.91 -0.15
N VAL A 47 5.98 -7.88 1.02
CA VAL A 47 7.38 -7.40 1.13
C VAL A 47 8.27 -8.20 0.17
N THR A 48 8.21 -9.52 0.26
CA THR A 48 8.99 -10.44 -0.59
C THR A 48 8.67 -10.26 -2.08
N PHE A 49 7.40 -10.07 -2.42
CA PHE A 49 7.00 -9.80 -3.80
C PHE A 49 7.66 -8.53 -4.34
N TRP A 50 7.64 -7.43 -3.60
CA TRP A 50 8.21 -6.16 -4.05
C TRP A 50 9.72 -6.17 -4.13
N GLU A 51 10.40 -6.81 -3.17
CA GLU A 51 11.85 -7.02 -3.22
C GLU A 51 12.25 -7.80 -4.47
N ASN A 52 11.50 -8.84 -4.83
CA ASN A 52 11.77 -9.59 -6.06
C ASN A 52 11.35 -8.82 -7.33
N TYR A 53 10.23 -8.08 -7.29
CA TYR A 53 9.72 -7.34 -8.45
C TYR A 53 10.63 -6.16 -8.83
N LEU A 54 11.30 -5.55 -7.84
CA LEU A 54 12.22 -4.44 -8.03
C LEU A 54 13.68 -4.86 -7.96
N ARG A 55 13.95 -6.16 -8.05
CA ARG A 55 15.29 -6.71 -8.18
C ARG A 55 15.78 -6.55 -9.63
N ASP A 56 17.02 -6.13 -9.76
CA ASP A 56 17.74 -6.15 -11.03
C ASP A 56 18.14 -7.59 -11.37
N ASP A 57 17.78 -8.08 -12.55
CA ASP A 57 18.06 -9.46 -12.96
C ASP A 57 19.54 -9.71 -13.29
N ASP A 58 20.27 -8.66 -13.68
CA ASP A 58 21.69 -8.74 -14.07
C ASP A 58 22.61 -8.68 -12.85
N THR A 59 22.32 -7.80 -11.89
CA THR A 59 23.14 -7.63 -10.67
C THR A 59 22.61 -8.43 -9.47
N GLY A 60 21.32 -8.78 -9.48
CA GLY A 60 20.63 -9.40 -8.35
C GLY A 60 20.32 -8.42 -7.21
N GLU A 61 20.68 -7.15 -7.33
CA GLU A 61 20.43 -6.14 -6.29
C GLU A 61 18.96 -5.72 -6.28
N THR A 62 18.34 -5.72 -5.10
CA THR A 62 17.02 -5.11 -4.89
C THR A 62 17.18 -3.65 -4.51
N ARG A 63 16.40 -2.78 -5.16
CA ARG A 63 16.26 -1.36 -4.76
C ARG A 63 15.06 -1.10 -3.84
N ALA A 64 14.37 -2.16 -3.44
CA ALA A 64 13.26 -2.12 -2.52
C ALA A 64 13.62 -2.79 -1.20
N SER A 65 13.10 -2.22 -0.11
CA SER A 65 13.13 -2.81 1.23
C SER A 65 11.74 -2.72 1.85
N GLY A 66 11.38 -3.67 2.70
CA GLY A 66 10.12 -3.57 3.41
C GLY A 66 10.13 -4.22 4.78
N HIS A 67 9.08 -3.92 5.54
CA HIS A 67 8.79 -4.55 6.82
C HIS A 67 7.29 -4.70 7.01
N VAL A 68 6.91 -5.53 7.97
CA VAL A 68 5.52 -5.69 8.39
C VAL A 68 5.28 -4.84 9.62
N GLU A 69 4.20 -4.07 9.59
CA GLU A 69 3.66 -3.41 10.77
C GLU A 69 2.41 -4.14 11.25
N GLU A 70 2.28 -4.27 12.57
CA GLU A 70 1.09 -4.77 13.25
C GLU A 70 0.31 -3.60 13.84
N GLY A 71 -1.02 -3.66 13.74
CA GLY A 71 -1.90 -2.67 14.34
C GLY A 71 -3.27 -3.24 14.70
N THR A 72 -4.13 -2.37 15.21
CA THR A 72 -5.54 -2.67 15.49
C THR A 72 -6.42 -1.70 14.72
N ILE A 73 -7.47 -2.20 14.08
CA ILE A 73 -8.40 -1.39 13.29
C ILE A 73 -9.77 -1.31 13.96
N THR A 74 -10.32 -0.10 13.97
CA THR A 74 -11.72 0.17 14.32
C THR A 74 -12.40 0.78 13.10
N TRP A 75 -13.52 0.20 12.68
CA TRP A 75 -14.29 0.69 11.54
C TRP A 75 -15.34 1.72 11.97
N GLN A 76 -15.59 2.71 11.12
CA GLN A 76 -16.69 3.66 11.27
C GLN A 76 -17.44 3.78 9.94
N PRO A 77 -18.76 4.04 9.96
CA PRO A 77 -19.51 4.29 8.74
C PRO A 77 -18.90 5.43 7.93
N TYR A 78 -18.56 5.18 6.67
CA TYR A 78 -18.09 6.21 5.76
C TYR A 78 -19.26 7.08 5.30
N THR A 79 -19.15 8.40 5.52
CA THR A 79 -20.08 9.38 4.94
C THR A 79 -19.39 10.09 3.78
N PRO A 80 -19.82 9.85 2.51
CA PRO A 80 -19.21 10.50 1.37
C PRO A 80 -19.48 12.01 1.40
N PRO A 81 -18.55 12.83 0.90
CA PRO A 81 -18.79 14.26 0.78
C PRO A 81 -20.00 14.52 -0.14
N VAL A 82 -20.88 15.42 0.28
CA VAL A 82 -22.03 15.85 -0.55
C VAL A 82 -21.47 16.49 -1.82
N LYS A 83 -21.76 15.88 -2.98
CA LYS A 83 -21.42 16.47 -4.28
C LYS A 83 -22.14 17.83 -4.39
N LYS A 84 -21.41 18.94 -4.30
CA LYS A 84 -21.94 20.25 -4.65
C LYS A 84 -22.35 20.18 -6.13
N ARG A 85 -23.64 20.27 -6.42
CA ARG A 85 -24.10 20.46 -7.80
C ARG A 85 -23.48 21.76 -8.31
N ALA A 86 -22.67 21.67 -9.36
CA ALA A 86 -22.23 22.85 -10.07
C ALA A 86 -23.48 23.65 -10.48
N LYS A 87 -23.60 24.88 -9.98
CA LYS A 87 -24.62 25.83 -10.41
C LYS A 87 -24.38 26.04 -11.89
N LYS A 88 -25.20 25.44 -12.76
CA LYS A 88 -25.20 25.77 -14.18
C LYS A 88 -25.59 27.25 -14.27
N GLY A 89 -24.59 28.12 -14.44
CA GLY A 89 -24.82 29.47 -14.90
C GLY A 89 -25.47 29.38 -16.27
N GLY A 90 -26.73 29.78 -16.36
CA GLY A 90 -27.37 30.05 -17.65
C GLY A 90 -26.70 31.27 -18.28
N PRO A 91 -26.57 31.31 -19.62
CA PRO A 91 -25.86 32.39 -20.31
C PRO A 91 -26.63 33.73 -20.21
N ALA A 92 -25.83 34.78 -20.37
CA ALA A 92 -26.19 36.20 -20.41
C ALA A 92 -27.13 36.56 -21.57
#